data_AF-A0A353Z8U3-F1
#
_entry.id   AF-A0A353Z8U3-F1
#
_cell.length_a   1.000
_cell.length_b   1.000
_cell.length_c   1.000
_cell.angle_alpha   90.00
_cell.angle_beta   90.00
_cell.angle_gamma   90.00
#
_symmetry.space_group_name_H-M   'P 1'
#
loop_
_entity.id
_entity.type
_entity.pdbx_description
1 polymer ?
#
loop_
_entity_poly.entity_id
_entity_poly.type
_entity_poly.pdbx_seq_one_letter_code
_entity_poly.pdbx_strand_id
1 'polypeptide(L)' 'NKTRKAMSATYPSRSNQTVTFRAAFGSADANHNWNEFAVFNASSGGTMLNRKVSSQGTKASGQTWTLDLAITIS' A
#
# COMPACT_ATOMS: atom_id res chain seq x y z
N ASN A 1 -10.96 -1.25 -9.85
CA ASN A 1 -9.67 -1.79 -10.31
C ASN A 1 -8.84 -2.20 -9.10
N LYS A 2 -7.86 -3.11 -9.25
CA LYS A 2 -6.99 -3.60 -8.18
C LYS A 2 -5.54 -3.59 -8.68
N THR A 3 -4.61 -3.12 -7.87
CA THR A 3 -3.17 -3.19 -8.17
C THR A 3 -2.41 -3.71 -6.96
N ARG A 4 -1.51 -4.65 -7.18
CA ARG A 4 -0.54 -5.13 -6.19
C ARG A 4 0.82 -4.53 -6.51
N LYS A 5 1.48 -3.97 -5.50
CA LYS A 5 2.82 -3.41 -5.63
C LYS A 5 3.67 -3.97 -4.50
N ALA A 6 4.88 -4.41 -4.81
CA ALA A 6 5.87 -4.74 -3.79
C ALA A 6 6.21 -3.49 -2.97
N MET A 7 6.66 -3.71 -1.73
CA MET A 7 7.13 -2.62 -0.88
C MET A 7 8.39 -1.98 -1.45
N SER A 8 8.59 -0.71 -1.12
CA SER A 8 9.86 -0.03 -1.35
C SER A 8 10.99 -0.73 -0.58
N ALA A 9 12.22 -0.64 -1.09
CA ALA A 9 13.40 -1.16 -0.38
C ALA A 9 13.44 -0.63 1.07
N THR A 10 13.95 -1.46 1.99
CA THR A 10 13.99 -1.25 3.45
C THR A 10 12.64 -1.28 4.19
N TYR A 11 11.52 -1.54 3.49
CA TYR A 11 10.21 -1.76 4.10
C TYR A 11 9.78 -3.24 4.04
N PRO A 12 9.02 -3.72 5.04
CA PRO A 12 8.45 -2.95 6.15
C PRO A 12 9.50 -2.54 7.18
N SER A 13 9.29 -1.40 7.83
CA SER A 13 10.12 -0.95 8.94
C SER A 13 9.32 -1.00 10.24
N ARG A 14 10.00 -1.30 11.36
CA ARG A 14 9.37 -1.44 12.67
C ARG A 14 9.95 -0.42 13.64
N SER A 15 9.08 0.22 14.41
CA SER A 15 9.43 0.97 15.61
C SER A 15 8.43 0.62 16.71
N ASN A 16 8.92 0.09 17.83
CA ASN A 16 8.08 -0.43 18.92
C ASN A 16 7.03 -1.45 18.42
N GLN A 17 5.76 -1.22 18.76
CA GLN A 17 4.63 -2.05 18.32
C GLN A 17 4.09 -1.65 16.93
N THR A 18 4.65 -0.62 16.29
CA THR A 18 4.17 -0.14 14.99
C THR A 18 5.06 -0.65 13.86
N VAL A 19 4.45 -1.27 12.86
CA VAL A 19 5.08 -1.66 11.60
C VAL A 19 4.56 -0.75 10.50
N THR A 20 5.45 -0.08 9.79
CA THR A 20 5.14 0.75 8.63
C THR A 20 5.41 -0.05 7.36
N PHE A 21 4.39 -0.17 6.52
CA PHE A 21 4.47 -0.77 5.19
C PHE A 21 4.40 0.37 4.16
N ARG A 22 5.43 0.52 3.33
CA ARG A 22 5.51 1.57 2.31
C ARG A 22 5.60 0.98 0.91
N ALA A 23 4.84 1.54 -0.03
CA ALA A 23 5.00 1.28 -1.46
C ALA A 23 4.87 2.58 -2.27
N ALA A 24 5.78 2.77 -3.23
CA ALA A 24 5.72 3.86 -4.20
C ALA A 24 5.09 3.37 -5.52
N PHE A 25 4.02 4.05 -5.95
CA PHE A 25 3.31 3.80 -7.19
C PHE A 25 3.70 4.89 -8.18
N GLY A 26 4.54 4.54 -9.17
CA GLY A 26 5.08 5.46 -10.16
C GLY A 26 4.06 5.83 -11.24
N SER A 27 4.53 6.51 -12.28
CA SER A 27 3.69 7.11 -13.34
C SER A 27 2.70 6.16 -14.01
N ALA A 28 3.07 4.89 -14.18
CA ALA A 28 2.24 3.87 -14.84
C ALA A 28 1.44 3.00 -13.86
N ASP A 29 1.68 3.10 -12.56
CA ASP A 29 1.10 2.21 -11.56
C ASP A 29 -0.25 2.74 -11.06
N ALA A 30 -1.25 1.86 -10.99
CA ALA A 30 -2.52 2.09 -10.31
C ALA A 30 -3.23 3.41 -10.70
N ASN A 31 -3.24 3.75 -12.00
CA ASN A 31 -3.87 4.96 -12.54
C ASN A 31 -5.40 4.82 -12.59
N HIS A 32 -6.01 4.77 -11.41
CA HIS A 32 -7.45 4.63 -11.19
C HIS A 32 -7.81 5.18 -9.79
N ASN A 33 -9.09 5.12 -9.42
CA ASN A 33 -9.55 5.52 -8.08
C ASN A 33 -8.91 4.65 -6.99
N TRP A 34 -8.45 5.29 -5.91
CA TRP A 34 -7.88 4.66 -4.72
C TRP A 34 -8.87 4.82 -3.56
N ASN A 35 -9.64 3.77 -3.29
CA ASN A 35 -10.70 3.77 -2.27
C ASN A 35 -10.42 2.77 -1.13
N GLU A 36 -9.48 1.86 -1.32
CA GLU A 36 -9.16 0.81 -0.37
C GLU A 36 -7.68 0.43 -0.46
N PHE A 37 -7.07 0.19 0.71
CA PHE A 37 -5.69 -0.21 0.88
C PHE A 37 -5.60 -1.44 1.77
N ALA A 38 -4.71 -2.37 1.44
CA ALA A 38 -4.57 -3.58 2.24
C ALA A 38 -3.15 -4.16 2.13
N VAL A 39 -2.67 -4.71 3.25
CA VAL A 39 -1.38 -5.41 3.34
C VAL A 39 -1.62 -6.90 3.17
N PHE A 40 -0.83 -7.54 2.31
CA PHE A 40 -0.84 -8.97 2.06
C PHE A 40 0.56 -9.54 2.22
N ASN A 41 0.67 -10.79 2.66
CA ASN A 41 1.97 -11.45 2.85
C ASN A 41 2.58 -12.04 1.56
N ALA A 42 1.85 -12.01 0.43
CA ALA A 42 2.34 -12.45 -0.88
C ALA A 42 1.70 -11.67 -2.02
N SER A 43 2.34 -11.65 -3.18
CA SER A 43 1.84 -11.00 -4.41
C SER A 43 0.64 -11.72 -5.04
N SER A 44 0.53 -13.03 -4.81
CA SER A 44 -0.59 -13.89 -5.21
C SER A 44 -0.82 -14.98 -4.16
N GLY A 45 -2.07 -15.42 -3.97
CA GLY A 45 -2.44 -16.48 -3.02
C GLY A 45 -2.19 -16.15 -1.54
N GLY A 46 -1.83 -14.91 -1.20
CA GLY A 46 -1.50 -14.50 0.16
C GLY A 46 -2.70 -14.18 1.05
N THR A 47 -2.47 -14.18 2.35
CA THR A 47 -3.42 -13.76 3.39
C THR A 47 -3.38 -12.24 3.55
N MET A 48 -4.58 -11.64 3.69
CA MET A 48 -4.74 -10.23 4.00
C MET A 48 -4.49 -10.00 5.50
N LEU A 49 -3.50 -9.18 5.85
CA LEU A 49 -3.22 -8.80 7.25
C LEU A 49 -4.24 -7.78 7.75
N ASN A 50 -4.41 -6.69 6.99
CA ASN A 50 -5.28 -5.58 7.38
C ASN A 50 -5.81 -4.85 6.14
N ARG A 51 -6.96 -4.19 6.29
CA ARG A 51 -7.65 -3.43 5.25
C ARG A 51 -8.13 -2.09 5.78
N LYS A 52 -7.85 -1.03 5.04
CA LYS A 52 -8.35 0.33 5.29
C LYS A 52 -9.16 0.80 4.09
N VAL A 53 -10.43 1.08 4.30
CA VAL A 53 -11.26 1.79 3.33
C VAL A 53 -11.08 3.29 3.56
N SER A 54 -10.60 4.00 2.54
CA SER A 54 -10.40 5.45 2.57
C SER A 54 -10.27 5.96 1.13
N SER A 55 -11.07 6.96 0.76
CA SER A 55 -11.00 7.58 -0.56
C SER A 55 -9.85 8.58 -0.62
N GLN A 56 -8.93 8.40 -1.56
CA GLN A 56 -7.82 9.33 -1.83
C GLN A 56 -7.94 9.98 -3.22
N GLY A 57 -9.04 9.71 -3.95
CA GLY A 57 -9.27 10.21 -5.30
C GLY A 57 -8.69 9.31 -6.39
N THR A 58 -8.57 9.86 -7.60
CA THR A 58 -8.05 9.15 -8.78
C THR A 58 -6.61 9.54 -9.04
N LYS A 59 -5.72 8.55 -9.04
CA LYS A 59 -4.33 8.76 -9.45
C LYS A 59 -4.26 8.86 -10.97
N ALA A 60 -3.72 9.98 -11.47
CA ALA A 60 -3.53 10.18 -12.91
C ALA A 60 -2.18 9.61 -13.38
N SER A 61 -2.11 9.26 -14.68
CA SER A 61 -0.83 8.91 -15.32
C SER A 61 0.16 10.06 -15.22
N GLY A 62 1.44 9.73 -15.03
CA GLY A 62 2.51 10.72 -14.82
C GLY A 62 2.70 11.16 -13.36
N GLN A 63 1.77 10.83 -12.46
CA GLN A 63 1.93 11.09 -11.03
C GLN A 63 2.63 9.92 -10.31
N THR A 64 3.37 10.25 -9.25
CA THR A 64 3.89 9.27 -8.29
C THR A 64 3.18 9.47 -6.95
N TRP A 65 2.58 8.40 -6.42
CA TRP A 65 1.93 8.40 -5.11
C TRP A 65 2.64 7.39 -4.20
N THR A 66 2.96 7.80 -2.97
CA THR A 66 3.53 6.91 -1.95
C THR A 66 2.44 6.58 -0.94
N LEU A 67 2.22 5.28 -0.71
CA LEU A 67 1.32 4.80 0.33
C LEU A 67 2.13 4.36 1.54
N ASP A 68 1.77 4.89 2.70
CA ASP A 68 2.24 4.44 4.01
C ASP A 68 1.09 3.87 4.82
N LEU A 69 1.23 2.63 5.27
CA LEU A 69 0.33 2.00 6.23
C LEU A 69 1.11 1.73 7.51
N ALA A 70 0.92 2.59 8.52
CA ALA A 70 1.43 2.37 9.87
C ALA A 70 0.40 1.57 10.68
N ILE A 71 0.77 0.35 11.07
CA ILE A 71 -0.11 -0.58 11.79
C ILE A 71 0.53 -0.85 13.15
N THR A 72 -0.15 -0.43 14.23
CA THR A 72 0.22 -0.80 15.60
C THR A 72 -0.39 -2.16 15.94
N ILE A 73 0.43 -3.07 16.45
CA ILE A 73 0.04 -4.39 16.91
C ILE A 73 -0.06 -4.34 18.43
N SER A 74 -1.28 -4.47 18.96
CA SER A 74 -1.60 -4.42 20.39
C SER A 74 -2.42 -5.62 20.81
#